data_AF-A0A7W2NXN1-F1
#
_entry.id   AF-A0A7W2NXN1-F1
#
_cell.length_a   1.000
_cell.length_b   1.000
_cell.length_c   1.000
_cell.angle_alpha   90.00
_cell.angle_beta   90.00
_cell.angle_gamma   90.00
#
_symmetry.space_group_name_H-M   'P 1'
#
loop_
_entity.id
_entity.type
_entity.pdbx_description
1 polymer ?
#
loop_
_entity_poly.entity_id
_entity_poly.type
_entity_poly.pdbx_seq_one_letter_code
_entity_poly.pdbx_strand_id
1 'polypeptide(L)'
;MKLGDKIKQLRNDAELTQPELAEKAQIEQSYLSKLENEKGTPSFAVIEKIANAFDLTGMALIESLDISYVQEQLTHIPEIAVQAAEKSRLEEEKIKKWYLQGVLLIVFGIALYFIGTRGIFISKNLYEYSSAGFIEVGEPLERYKTSLIGIINENDEELDLRIKENRKRLNEVQLKESFYRGDSFVESYGEKRRYFELTKEKFYSSIYPKSNDVIALLGIMSFISGWFLMFFIYRFTRK
;
A
#
# COMPACT_ATOMS: atom_id res chain seq x y z
N MET A 1 -2.30 -3.18 42.04
CA MET A 1 -1.39 -3.35 43.21
C MET A 1 -0.78 -2.01 43.56
N LYS A 2 -0.73 -1.64 44.84
CA LYS A 2 -0.26 -0.32 45.30
C LYS A 2 1.22 -0.36 45.66
N LEU A 3 1.86 0.80 45.86
CA LEU A 3 3.30 0.89 46.13
C LEU A 3 3.70 0.15 47.42
N GLY A 4 2.95 0.33 48.51
CA GLY A 4 3.24 -0.35 49.77
C GLY A 4 3.18 -1.87 49.68
N ASP A 5 2.18 -2.39 48.96
CA ASP A 5 2.03 -3.84 48.70
C ASP A 5 3.20 -4.38 47.88
N LYS A 6 3.64 -3.62 46.87
CA LYS A 6 4.75 -4.01 46.00
C LYS A 6 6.08 -4.03 46.76
N ILE A 7 6.33 -3.04 47.62
CA ILE A 7 7.52 -3.01 48.48
C ILE A 7 7.53 -4.22 49.42
N LYS A 8 6.40 -4.52 50.08
CA LYS A 8 6.25 -5.71 50.93
C LYS A 8 6.53 -7.00 50.16
N GLN A 9 6.02 -7.10 48.93
CA GLN A 9 6.24 -8.26 48.07
C GLN A 9 7.73 -8.43 47.77
N LEU A 10 8.39 -7.40 47.23
CA LEU A 10 9.82 -7.45 46.90
C LEU A 10 10.69 -7.76 48.12
N ARG A 11 10.34 -7.18 49.27
CA ARG A 11 11.03 -7.45 50.54
C ARG A 11 10.93 -8.92 50.93
N ASN A 12 9.73 -9.50 50.86
CA ASN A 12 9.51 -10.90 51.21
C ASN A 12 10.17 -11.85 50.19
N ASP A 13 10.12 -11.53 48.89
CA ASP A 13 10.75 -12.32 47.83
C ASP A 13 12.29 -12.34 47.96
N ALA A 14 12.86 -11.27 48.51
CA ALA A 14 14.29 -11.17 48.83
C ALA A 14 14.65 -11.67 50.25
N GLU A 15 13.69 -12.22 50.99
CA GLU A 15 13.85 -12.70 52.38
C GLU A 15 14.38 -11.65 53.36
N LEU A 16 14.12 -10.36 53.12
CA LEU A 16 14.59 -9.26 53.95
C LEU A 16 13.60 -8.91 55.07
N THR A 17 14.13 -8.57 56.24
CA THR A 17 13.37 -7.88 57.29
C THR A 17 13.21 -6.39 56.97
N GLN A 18 12.24 -5.72 57.61
CA GLN A 18 12.07 -4.27 57.44
C GLN A 18 13.34 -3.47 57.78
N PRO A 19 14.06 -3.73 58.89
CA PRO A 19 15.32 -3.05 59.18
C PRO A 19 16.38 -3.27 58.11
N GLU A 20 16.53 -4.49 57.59
CA GLU A 20 17.52 -4.81 56.56
C GLU A 20 17.23 -4.10 55.24
N LEU A 21 15.96 -4.05 54.81
CA LEU A 21 15.59 -3.29 53.62
C LEU A 21 15.80 -1.79 53.84
N ALA A 22 15.47 -1.27 55.03
CA ALA A 22 15.65 0.14 55.34
C ALA A 22 17.13 0.54 55.30
N GLU A 23 18.01 -0.30 55.85
CA GLU A 23 19.46 -0.13 55.79
C GLU A 23 19.97 -0.21 54.35
N LYS A 24 19.55 -1.24 53.59
CA LYS A 24 19.93 -1.43 52.19
C LYS A 24 19.50 -0.28 51.28
N ALA A 25 18.29 0.24 51.50
CA ALA A 25 17.75 1.40 50.77
C ALA A 25 18.21 2.75 51.36
N GLN A 26 18.99 2.76 52.44
CA GLN A 26 19.46 3.99 53.12
C GLN A 26 18.30 4.95 53.46
N ILE A 27 17.27 4.41 54.10
CA ILE A 27 16.11 5.16 54.61
C ILE A 27 15.79 4.74 56.06
N GLU A 28 15.05 5.58 56.76
CA GLU A 28 14.59 5.27 58.12
C GLU A 28 13.61 4.10 58.14
N GLN A 29 13.83 3.11 59.00
CA GLN A 29 12.93 1.96 59.15
C GLN A 29 11.48 2.40 59.48
N SER A 30 11.34 3.42 60.33
CA SER A 30 10.03 3.98 60.68
C SER A 30 9.31 4.58 59.47
N TYR A 31 10.06 5.08 58.49
CA TYR A 31 9.53 5.62 57.25
C TYR A 31 9.18 4.51 56.26
N LEU A 32 10.05 3.49 56.11
CA LEU A 32 9.74 2.28 55.33
C LEU A 32 8.44 1.63 55.81
N SER A 33 8.25 1.49 57.13
CA SER A 33 7.02 0.95 57.72
C SER A 33 5.78 1.78 57.38
N LYS A 34 5.90 3.11 57.29
CA LYS A 34 4.79 3.99 56.85
C LYS A 34 4.47 3.79 55.37
N LEU A 35 5.47 3.65 54.51
CA LEU A 35 5.30 3.42 53.07
C LEU A 35 4.63 2.06 52.81
N GLU A 36 5.10 1.02 53.46
CA GLU A 36 4.55 -0.34 53.40
C GLU A 36 3.08 -0.43 53.87
N ASN A 37 2.62 0.52 54.68
CA ASN A 37 1.26 0.55 55.23
C ASN A 37 0.39 1.69 54.65
N GLU A 38 0.80 2.30 53.53
CA GLU A 38 0.07 3.39 52.86
C GLU A 38 -0.14 4.65 53.70
N LYS A 39 0.69 4.86 54.72
CA LYS A 39 0.64 5.99 55.65
C LYS A 39 1.72 7.04 55.39
N GLY A 40 2.43 6.93 54.27
CA GLY A 40 3.51 7.85 53.89
C GLY A 40 3.47 8.17 52.40
N THR A 41 3.84 9.40 52.08
CA THR A 41 3.99 9.88 50.69
C THR A 41 5.49 9.90 50.37
N PRO A 42 6.00 9.03 49.48
CA PRO A 42 7.41 9.01 49.12
C PRO A 42 7.74 10.06 48.06
N SER A 43 8.96 10.60 48.11
CA SER A 43 9.54 11.33 46.98
C SER A 43 10.12 10.35 45.95
N PHE A 44 10.37 10.80 44.71
CA PHE A 44 11.02 9.97 43.70
C PHE A 44 12.35 9.39 44.19
N ALA A 45 13.17 10.19 44.85
CA ALA A 45 14.47 9.76 45.39
C ALA A 45 14.34 8.59 46.39
N VAL A 46 13.26 8.53 47.16
CA VAL A 46 12.98 7.41 48.08
C VAL A 46 12.55 6.18 47.31
N ILE A 47 11.68 6.33 46.31
CA ILE A 47 11.26 5.23 45.43
C ILE A 47 12.47 4.65 44.70
N GLU A 48 13.36 5.49 44.19
CA GLU A 48 14.59 5.11 43.50
C GLU A 48 15.55 4.36 44.45
N LYS A 49 15.76 4.86 45.66
CA LYS A 49 16.55 4.17 46.69
C LYS A 49 16.01 2.78 47.02
N ILE A 50 14.69 2.64 47.19
CA ILE A 50 14.05 1.34 47.46
C ILE A 50 14.18 0.42 46.24
N ALA A 51 13.98 0.93 45.03
CA ALA A 51 14.14 0.15 43.80
C ALA A 51 15.58 -0.35 43.61
N ASN A 52 16.58 0.51 43.87
CA ASN A 52 17.99 0.17 43.78
C ASN A 52 18.40 -0.94 44.75
N ALA A 53 17.72 -1.06 45.91
CA ALA A 53 17.93 -2.17 46.84
C ALA A 53 17.55 -3.55 46.24
N PHE A 54 16.83 -3.57 45.11
CA PHE A 54 16.43 -4.77 44.37
C PHE A 54 16.98 -4.78 42.94
N ASP A 55 18.01 -3.98 42.63
CA ASP A 55 18.58 -3.85 41.28
C ASP A 55 17.56 -3.40 40.21
N LEU A 56 16.54 -2.63 40.64
CA LEU A 56 15.52 -2.04 39.79
C LEU A 56 15.70 -0.51 39.70
N THR A 57 15.18 0.10 38.64
CA THR A 57 15.04 1.56 38.57
C THR A 57 13.74 1.99 39.26
N GLY A 58 13.71 3.22 39.80
CA GLY A 58 12.49 3.78 40.40
C GLY A 58 11.27 3.72 39.47
N MET A 59 11.50 3.93 38.16
CA MET A 59 10.45 3.86 37.14
C MET A 59 9.99 2.44 36.84
N ALA A 60 10.89 1.45 36.83
CA ALA A 60 10.49 0.05 36.69
C ALA A 60 9.62 -0.40 37.88
N LEU A 61 9.92 0.08 39.08
CA LEU A 61 9.08 -0.15 40.26
C LEU A 61 7.69 0.48 40.09
N ILE A 62 7.61 1.72 39.62
CA ILE A 62 6.34 2.44 39.38
C ILE A 62 5.51 1.77 38.26
N GLU A 63 6.13 1.32 37.18
CA GLU A 63 5.46 0.63 36.07
C GLU A 63 4.81 -0.70 36.49
N SER A 64 5.28 -1.30 37.60
CA SER A 64 4.68 -2.52 38.15
C SER A 64 3.43 -2.29 39.02
N LEU A 65 3.04 -1.02 39.21
CA LEU A 65 1.90 -0.62 40.04
C LEU A 65 0.62 -0.49 39.23
N ASP A 66 -0.50 -0.35 39.94
CA ASP A 66 -1.80 -0.04 39.33
C ASP A 66 -1.80 1.36 38.70
N ILE A 67 -2.25 1.45 37.44
CA ILE A 67 -2.35 2.72 36.71
C ILE A 67 -3.23 3.72 37.46
N SER A 68 -4.32 3.24 38.08
CA SER A 68 -5.23 4.08 38.87
C SER A 68 -4.55 4.69 40.10
N TYR A 69 -3.73 3.90 40.80
CA TYR A 69 -2.98 4.35 41.97
C TYR A 69 -1.89 5.36 41.60
N VAL A 70 -1.15 5.12 40.51
CA VAL A 70 -0.10 6.03 40.03
C VAL A 70 -0.68 7.40 39.68
N GLN A 71 -1.84 7.42 39.02
CA GLN A 71 -2.53 8.66 38.65
C GLN A 71 -3.07 9.45 39.84
N GLU A 72 -3.51 8.78 40.91
CA GLU A 72 -4.10 9.43 42.08
C GLU A 72 -3.05 9.88 43.11
N GLN A 73 -2.00 9.08 43.32
CA GLN A 73 -1.08 9.26 44.45
C GLN A 73 0.36 9.60 44.06
N LEU A 74 0.78 9.43 42.81
CA LEU A 74 2.18 9.61 42.40
C LEU A 74 2.39 10.69 41.31
N THR A 75 1.32 11.23 40.73
CA THR A 75 1.34 12.32 39.73
C THR A 75 1.91 13.64 40.24
N HIS A 76 1.95 13.86 41.55
CA HIS A 76 2.55 15.05 42.15
C HIS A 76 4.10 15.05 42.05
N ILE A 77 4.70 13.94 41.63
CA ILE A 77 6.14 13.79 41.48
C ILE A 77 6.56 14.22 40.06
N PRO A 78 7.37 15.28 39.90
CA PRO A 78 7.69 15.86 38.61
C PRO A 78 8.47 14.92 37.69
N GLU A 79 9.38 14.08 38.21
CA GLU A 79 10.11 13.09 37.38
C GLU A 79 9.18 12.08 36.71
N ILE A 80 8.12 11.63 37.41
CA ILE A 80 7.13 10.68 36.88
C ILE A 80 6.28 11.35 35.81
N ALA A 81 5.88 12.60 36.03
CA ALA A 81 5.10 13.36 35.06
C ALA A 81 5.88 13.58 33.76
N VAL A 82 7.20 13.87 33.83
CA VAL A 82 8.05 14.07 32.65
C VAL A 82 8.21 12.77 31.85
N GLN A 83 8.52 11.64 32.51
CA GLN A 83 8.67 10.37 31.80
C GLN A 83 7.34 9.82 31.26
N ALA A 84 6.24 9.98 32.01
CA ALA A 84 4.91 9.64 31.51
C ALA A 84 4.54 10.48 30.28
N ALA A 85 4.83 11.80 30.30
CA ALA A 85 4.61 12.68 29.15
C ALA A 85 5.45 12.30 27.93
N GLU A 86 6.71 11.88 28.13
CA GLU A 86 7.57 11.39 27.05
C GLU A 86 7.02 10.09 26.44
N LYS A 87 6.60 9.13 27.26
CA LYS A 87 5.99 7.87 26.81
C LYS A 87 4.68 8.12 26.04
N SER A 88 3.81 8.98 26.57
CA SER A 88 2.57 9.39 25.88
C SER A 88 2.85 10.07 24.55
N ARG A 89 3.87 10.93 24.47
CA ARG A 89 4.25 11.60 23.22
C ARG A 89 4.72 10.61 22.15
N LEU A 90 5.49 9.59 22.53
CA LEU A 90 5.91 8.53 21.60
C LEU A 90 4.72 7.70 21.10
N GLU A 91 3.75 7.42 21.96
CA GLU A 91 2.51 6.74 21.55
C GLU A 91 1.67 7.61 20.61
N GLU A 92 1.51 8.90 20.90
CA GLU A 92 0.86 9.84 19.99
C GLU A 92 1.54 9.91 18.63
N GLU A 93 2.87 9.95 18.59
CA GLU A 93 3.63 9.95 17.34
C GLU A 93 3.41 8.66 16.53
N LYS A 94 3.36 7.50 17.20
CA LYS A 94 3.02 6.23 16.54
C LYS A 94 1.61 6.27 15.95
N ILE A 95 0.63 6.74 16.73
CA ILE A 95 -0.76 6.86 16.28
C ILE A 95 -0.86 7.79 15.06
N LYS A 96 -0.21 8.97 15.10
CA LYS A 96 -0.16 9.92 13.98
C LYS A 96 0.45 9.29 12.72
N LYS A 97 1.54 8.53 12.86
CA LYS A 97 2.18 7.82 11.73
C LYS A 97 1.25 6.79 11.10
N TRP A 98 0.55 5.99 11.92
CA TRP A 98 -0.41 5.00 11.43
C TRP A 98 -1.62 5.66 10.73
N TYR A 99 -2.13 6.78 11.26
CA TYR A 99 -3.16 7.58 10.61
C TYR A 99 -2.69 8.08 9.24
N LEU A 100 -1.47 8.62 9.16
CA LEU A 100 -0.89 9.11 7.90
C LEU A 100 -0.79 7.99 6.86
N GLN A 101 -0.36 6.79 7.27
CA GLN A 101 -0.31 5.62 6.41
C GLN A 101 -1.69 5.20 5.89
N GLY A 102 -2.72 5.23 6.74
CA GLY A 102 -4.10 4.94 6.34
C GLY A 102 -4.62 5.93 5.29
N VAL A 103 -4.40 7.23 5.50
CA VAL A 103 -4.75 8.27 4.52
C VAL A 103 -4.00 8.07 3.20
N LEU A 104 -2.70 7.76 3.26
CA LEU A 104 -1.90 7.51 2.06
C LEU A 104 -2.43 6.32 1.26
N LEU A 105 -2.80 5.22 1.94
CA LEU A 105 -3.41 4.05 1.29
C LEU A 105 -4.75 4.38 0.62
N ILE A 106 -5.57 5.22 1.26
CA ILE A 106 -6.84 5.68 0.69
C ILE A 106 -6.60 6.49 -0.59
N VAL A 107 -5.72 7.50 -0.53
CA VAL A 107 -5.38 8.35 -1.68
C VAL A 107 -4.77 7.52 -2.81
N PHE A 108 -3.86 6.62 -2.47
CA PHE A 108 -3.23 5.70 -3.43
C PHE A 108 -4.25 4.76 -4.07
N GLY A 109 -5.19 4.21 -3.28
CA GLY A 109 -6.26 3.36 -3.78
C GLY A 109 -7.19 4.08 -4.76
N ILE A 110 -7.58 5.33 -4.45
CA ILE A 110 -8.38 6.17 -5.34
C ILE A 110 -7.63 6.44 -6.65
N ALA A 111 -6.34 6.77 -6.58
CA ALA A 111 -5.51 7.00 -7.76
C ALA A 111 -5.45 5.77 -8.67
N LEU A 112 -5.17 4.58 -8.10
CA LEU A 112 -5.14 3.32 -8.86
C LEU A 112 -6.49 2.98 -9.49
N TYR A 113 -7.60 3.21 -8.78
CA TYR A 113 -8.94 3.01 -9.33
C TYR A 113 -9.19 3.88 -10.57
N PHE A 114 -8.85 5.17 -10.51
CA PHE A 114 -8.97 6.05 -11.67
C PHE A 114 -8.04 5.66 -12.81
N ILE A 115 -6.81 5.26 -12.50
CA ILE A 115 -5.83 4.79 -13.50
C ILE A 115 -6.37 3.57 -14.24
N GLY A 116 -6.86 2.55 -13.52
CA GLY A 116 -7.41 1.32 -14.09
C GLY A 116 -8.66 1.58 -14.92
N THR A 117 -9.61 2.37 -14.39
CA THR A 117 -10.88 2.63 -15.09
C THR A 117 -10.73 3.56 -16.29
N ARG A 118 -9.83 4.54 -16.25
CA ARG A 118 -9.61 5.45 -17.39
C ARG A 118 -8.68 4.86 -18.45
N GLY A 119 -7.91 3.82 -18.13
CA GLY A 119 -6.99 3.19 -19.08
C GLY A 119 -5.85 4.13 -19.48
N ILE A 120 -5.34 4.91 -18.52
CA ILE A 120 -4.29 5.93 -18.76
C ILE A 120 -3.00 5.28 -19.29
N PHE A 121 -2.64 4.11 -18.78
CA PHE A 121 -1.41 3.40 -19.18
C PHE A 121 -1.62 2.33 -20.24
N ILE A 122 -2.80 1.71 -20.29
CA ILE A 122 -3.10 0.64 -21.26
C ILE A 122 -4.34 1.07 -22.05
N SER A 123 -4.11 1.36 -23.34
CA SER A 123 -5.12 1.77 -24.30
C SER A 123 -6.30 0.81 -24.31
N LYS A 124 -7.51 1.38 -24.43
CA LYS A 124 -8.78 0.64 -24.54
C LYS A 124 -9.12 0.27 -25.98
N ASN A 125 -8.33 0.74 -26.94
CA ASN A 125 -8.62 0.57 -28.35
C ASN A 125 -7.84 -0.62 -28.90
N LEU A 126 -8.50 -1.46 -29.69
CA LEU A 126 -7.88 -2.54 -30.45
C LEU A 126 -8.23 -2.35 -31.92
N TYR A 127 -7.22 -2.14 -32.74
CA TYR A 127 -7.34 -1.94 -34.16
C TYR A 127 -7.03 -3.25 -34.88
N GLU A 128 -7.97 -3.72 -35.69
CA GLU A 128 -7.83 -4.94 -36.48
C GLU A 128 -7.56 -4.57 -37.94
N TYR A 129 -6.36 -4.91 -38.37
CA TYR A 129 -5.87 -4.69 -39.72
C TYR A 129 -5.85 -6.02 -40.47
N SER A 130 -6.19 -5.99 -41.76
CA SER A 130 -6.07 -7.15 -42.65
C SER A 130 -5.18 -6.80 -43.83
N SER A 131 -4.34 -7.75 -44.24
CA SER A 131 -3.56 -7.67 -45.47
C SER A 131 -3.81 -8.91 -46.29
N ALA A 132 -4.23 -8.73 -47.54
CA ALA A 132 -4.59 -9.83 -48.43
C ALA A 132 -3.39 -10.60 -49.01
N GLY A 133 -2.19 -10.02 -49.03
CA GLY A 133 -1.01 -10.68 -49.60
C GLY A 133 0.21 -9.76 -49.79
N PHE A 134 1.28 -10.33 -50.36
CA PHE A 134 2.50 -9.58 -50.69
C PHE A 134 2.39 -8.90 -52.05
N ILE A 135 2.87 -7.66 -52.11
CA ILE A 135 2.93 -6.78 -53.27
C ILE A 135 4.38 -6.70 -53.73
N GLU A 136 4.64 -6.95 -55.01
CA GLU A 136 5.99 -6.86 -55.59
C GLU A 136 6.39 -5.41 -55.88
N VAL A 137 7.67 -5.20 -56.21
CA VAL A 137 8.19 -3.88 -56.60
C VAL A 137 7.52 -3.44 -57.91
N GLY A 138 7.02 -2.21 -57.94
CA GLY A 138 6.32 -1.62 -59.10
C GLY A 138 4.82 -1.90 -59.17
N GLU A 139 4.28 -2.75 -58.29
CA GLU A 139 2.84 -3.03 -58.24
C GLU A 139 2.08 -1.99 -57.38
N PRO A 140 0.79 -1.71 -57.69
CA PRO A 140 -0.03 -0.81 -56.89
C PRO A 140 -0.24 -1.29 -55.45
N LEU A 141 -0.30 -0.36 -54.50
CA LEU A 141 -0.53 -0.68 -53.07
C LEU A 141 -1.90 -1.34 -52.83
N GLU A 142 -2.91 -0.93 -53.59
CA GLU A 142 -4.29 -1.40 -53.45
C GLU A 142 -4.62 -2.59 -54.37
N ARG A 143 -3.59 -3.33 -54.82
CA ARG A 143 -3.73 -4.43 -55.80
C ARG A 143 -4.80 -5.48 -55.44
N TYR A 144 -5.02 -5.70 -54.15
CA TYR A 144 -5.94 -6.71 -53.64
C TYR A 144 -7.32 -6.15 -53.21
N LYS A 145 -7.59 -4.85 -53.39
CA LYS A 145 -8.91 -4.30 -53.06
C LYS A 145 -9.97 -4.84 -54.03
N THR A 146 -11.11 -5.23 -53.49
CA THR A 146 -12.26 -5.71 -54.26
C THR A 146 -12.96 -4.58 -55.03
N SER A 147 -12.76 -3.32 -54.65
CA SER A 147 -13.25 -2.15 -55.39
C SER A 147 -12.52 -2.01 -56.74
N LEU A 148 -13.25 -1.67 -57.80
CA LEU A 148 -12.74 -1.44 -59.15
C LEU A 148 -11.70 -0.30 -59.18
N ILE A 149 -10.44 -0.63 -58.96
CA ILE A 149 -9.31 0.25 -59.26
C ILE A 149 -8.75 -0.23 -60.60
N GLY A 150 -9.16 0.43 -61.68
CA GLY A 150 -8.54 0.21 -62.98
C GLY A 150 -7.10 0.72 -62.94
N ILE A 151 -6.15 -0.10 -63.41
CA ILE A 151 -4.82 0.44 -63.74
C ILE A 151 -4.97 1.29 -65.01
N ILE A 152 -4.21 2.37 -65.12
CA ILE A 152 -4.22 3.24 -66.29
C ILE A 152 -3.88 2.39 -67.53
N ASN A 153 -4.75 2.42 -68.54
CA ASN A 153 -4.68 1.64 -69.79
C ASN A 153 -4.90 0.12 -69.66
N GLU A 154 -5.51 -0.38 -68.59
CA GLU A 154 -5.88 -1.79 -68.45
C GLU A 154 -7.17 -2.12 -69.21
N ASN A 155 -7.14 -3.19 -70.03
CA ASN A 155 -8.32 -3.72 -70.71
C ASN A 155 -9.08 -4.74 -69.82
N ASP A 156 -10.34 -5.03 -70.17
CA ASP A 156 -11.20 -5.97 -69.41
C ASP A 156 -10.59 -7.39 -69.29
N GLU A 157 -9.92 -7.86 -70.34
CA GLU A 157 -9.22 -9.17 -70.33
C GLU A 157 -8.02 -9.16 -69.38
N GLU A 158 -7.25 -8.06 -69.36
CA GLU A 158 -6.09 -7.89 -68.48
C GLU A 158 -6.54 -7.79 -67.01
N LEU A 159 -7.67 -7.11 -66.76
CA LEU A 159 -8.30 -7.05 -65.45
C LEU A 159 -8.72 -8.44 -64.94
N ASP A 160 -9.37 -9.25 -65.78
CA ASP A 160 -9.78 -10.62 -65.41
C ASP A 160 -8.58 -11.52 -65.13
N LEU A 161 -7.54 -11.44 -65.96
CA LEU A 161 -6.28 -12.15 -65.73
C LEU A 161 -5.63 -11.72 -64.41
N ARG A 162 -5.56 -10.42 -64.13
CA ARG A 162 -5.03 -9.88 -62.88
C ARG A 162 -5.82 -10.38 -61.67
N ILE A 163 -7.15 -10.38 -61.72
CA ILE A 163 -8.00 -10.88 -60.61
C ILE A 163 -7.77 -12.38 -60.40
N LYS A 164 -7.68 -13.18 -61.48
CA LYS A 164 -7.38 -14.62 -61.40
C LYS A 164 -5.99 -14.88 -60.81
N GLU A 165 -4.98 -14.09 -61.18
CA GLU A 165 -3.63 -14.20 -60.63
C GLU A 165 -3.56 -13.75 -59.17
N ASN A 166 -4.23 -12.65 -58.82
CA ASN A 166 -4.31 -12.16 -57.44
C ASN A 166 -4.90 -13.23 -56.52
N ARG A 167 -5.98 -13.92 -56.94
CA ARG A 167 -6.58 -15.03 -56.19
C ARG A 167 -5.59 -16.15 -55.89
N LYS A 168 -4.70 -16.49 -56.83
CA LYS A 168 -3.67 -17.53 -56.64
C LYS A 168 -2.59 -17.11 -55.63
N ARG A 169 -2.37 -15.80 -55.48
CA ARG A 169 -1.33 -15.21 -54.62
C ARG A 169 -1.86 -14.73 -53.27
N LEU A 170 -3.12 -14.98 -52.94
CA LEU A 170 -3.73 -14.55 -51.67
C LEU A 170 -3.02 -15.20 -50.49
N ASN A 171 -2.62 -14.37 -49.54
CA ASN A 171 -2.10 -14.77 -48.25
C ASN A 171 -2.58 -13.77 -47.21
N GLU A 172 -3.82 -13.99 -46.76
CA GLU A 172 -4.49 -13.14 -45.79
C GLU A 172 -3.82 -13.26 -44.42
N VAL A 173 -3.44 -12.10 -43.87
CA VAL A 173 -2.90 -11.98 -42.51
C VAL A 173 -3.70 -10.92 -41.77
N GLN A 174 -4.14 -11.27 -40.57
CA GLN A 174 -4.77 -10.34 -39.64
C GLN A 174 -3.76 -9.89 -38.60
N LEU A 175 -3.72 -8.59 -38.36
CA LEU A 175 -2.89 -7.97 -37.35
C LEU A 175 -3.77 -7.22 -36.35
N LYS A 176 -3.50 -7.40 -35.06
CA LYS A 176 -4.23 -6.75 -33.97
C LYS A 176 -3.27 -5.90 -33.17
N GLU A 177 -3.51 -4.60 -33.14
CA GLU A 177 -2.65 -3.63 -32.47
C GLU A 177 -3.44 -2.73 -31.53
N SER A 178 -2.81 -2.28 -30.45
CA SER A 178 -3.42 -1.38 -29.45
C SER A 178 -3.33 0.10 -29.82
N PHE A 179 -2.60 0.42 -30.89
CA PHE A 179 -2.36 1.77 -31.38
C PHE A 179 -2.87 1.93 -32.81
N TYR A 180 -3.35 3.12 -33.12
CA TYR A 180 -3.88 3.45 -34.45
C TYR A 180 -2.73 3.81 -35.39
N ARG A 181 -2.59 3.08 -36.50
CA ARG A 181 -1.60 3.33 -37.56
C ARG A 181 -2.17 4.09 -38.76
N GLY A 182 -3.39 4.62 -38.65
CA GLY A 182 -4.16 5.13 -39.79
C GLY A 182 -5.17 4.11 -40.29
N ASP A 183 -6.00 4.52 -41.24
CA ASP A 183 -6.97 3.65 -41.92
C ASP A 183 -6.28 2.59 -42.79
N SER A 184 -5.03 2.85 -43.19
CA SER A 184 -4.15 1.89 -43.83
C SER A 184 -2.68 2.23 -43.59
N PHE A 185 -1.82 1.22 -43.70
CA PHE A 185 -0.37 1.41 -43.67
C PHE A 185 0.34 0.33 -44.50
N VAL A 186 1.62 0.57 -44.81
CA VAL A 186 2.47 -0.35 -45.58
C VAL A 186 3.62 -0.82 -44.71
N GLU A 187 3.88 -2.13 -44.75
CA GLU A 187 5.03 -2.75 -44.07
C GLU A 187 5.90 -3.49 -45.09
N SER A 188 7.22 -3.35 -44.95
CA SER A 188 8.19 -3.92 -45.90
C SER A 188 8.77 -5.23 -45.36
N TYR A 189 8.82 -6.24 -46.23
CA TYR A 189 9.36 -7.58 -45.94
C TYR A 189 10.42 -7.91 -47.01
N GLY A 190 11.62 -7.35 -46.84
CA GLY A 190 12.67 -7.41 -47.86
C GLY A 190 12.29 -6.62 -49.11
N GLU A 191 12.28 -7.27 -50.27
CA GLU A 191 11.88 -6.65 -51.55
C GLU A 191 10.36 -6.55 -51.72
N LYS A 192 9.58 -7.24 -50.87
CA LYS A 192 8.12 -7.27 -50.94
C LYS A 192 7.49 -6.33 -49.93
N ARG A 193 6.25 -5.91 -50.17
CA ARG A 193 5.49 -5.05 -49.27
C ARG A 193 4.13 -5.66 -48.94
N ARG A 194 3.60 -5.38 -47.76
CA ARG A 194 2.22 -5.68 -47.39
C ARG A 194 1.48 -4.38 -47.16
N TYR A 195 0.34 -4.25 -47.80
CA TYR A 195 -0.64 -3.21 -47.51
C TYR A 195 -1.64 -3.76 -46.50
N PHE A 196 -1.77 -3.06 -45.38
CA PHE A 196 -2.72 -3.36 -44.32
C PHE A 196 -3.84 -2.33 -44.35
N GLU A 197 -5.08 -2.80 -44.32
CA GLU A 197 -6.27 -1.97 -44.27
C GLU A 197 -7.05 -2.23 -42.98
N LEU A 198 -7.52 -1.16 -42.36
CA LEU A 198 -8.35 -1.24 -41.17
C LEU A 198 -9.65 -1.95 -41.54
N THR A 199 -9.82 -3.17 -41.06
CA THR A 199 -10.97 -4.01 -41.42
C THR A 199 -12.16 -3.72 -40.52
N LYS A 200 -11.90 -3.55 -39.23
CA LYS A 200 -12.93 -3.28 -38.23
C LYS A 200 -12.37 -2.32 -37.18
N GLU A 201 -13.00 -1.16 -37.07
CA GLU A 201 -12.94 -0.38 -35.86
C GLU A 201 -13.99 -0.93 -34.88
N LYS A 202 -13.63 -2.00 -34.16
CA LYS A 202 -14.46 -2.46 -33.05
C LYS A 202 -13.96 -1.79 -31.78
N PHE A 203 -14.76 -0.87 -31.26
CA PHE A 203 -14.64 -0.41 -29.87
C PHE A 203 -14.90 -1.63 -28.96
N TYR A 204 -13.86 -2.41 -28.68
CA TYR A 204 -13.97 -3.57 -27.81
C TYR A 204 -14.18 -3.08 -26.37
N SER A 205 -15.44 -2.83 -26.00
CA SER A 205 -15.84 -2.74 -24.60
C SER A 205 -15.65 -4.06 -23.86
N SER A 206 -15.40 -5.18 -24.56
CA SER A 206 -15.25 -6.51 -23.95
C SER A 206 -13.81 -7.03 -23.90
N ILE A 207 -12.83 -6.35 -24.50
CA ILE A 207 -11.40 -6.61 -24.28
C ILE A 207 -10.86 -5.42 -23.51
N TYR A 208 -11.42 -5.18 -22.33
CA TYR A 208 -10.63 -4.54 -21.29
C TYR A 208 -9.37 -5.41 -21.15
N PRO A 209 -8.16 -4.84 -21.26
CA PRO A 209 -6.97 -5.57 -20.82
C PRO A 209 -7.28 -5.98 -19.38
N LYS A 210 -7.36 -7.28 -19.09
CA LYS A 210 -7.65 -7.76 -17.71
C LYS A 210 -6.75 -7.07 -16.68
N SER A 211 -5.56 -6.65 -17.12
CA SER A 211 -4.61 -5.82 -16.38
C SER A 211 -5.20 -4.52 -15.84
N ASN A 212 -6.02 -3.78 -16.60
CA ASN A 212 -6.67 -2.54 -16.13
C ASN A 212 -7.68 -2.82 -15.02
N ASP A 213 -8.44 -3.92 -15.13
CA ASP A 213 -9.37 -4.34 -14.08
C ASP A 213 -8.62 -4.79 -12.82
N VAL A 214 -7.49 -5.47 -12.98
CA VAL A 214 -6.60 -5.83 -11.86
C VAL A 214 -6.07 -4.58 -11.16
N ILE A 215 -5.64 -3.55 -11.91
CA ILE A 215 -5.19 -2.27 -11.33
C ILE A 215 -6.34 -1.60 -10.56
N ALA A 216 -7.54 -1.58 -11.13
CA ALA A 216 -8.71 -1.00 -10.47
C ALA A 216 -9.08 -1.76 -9.19
N LEU A 217 -9.02 -3.11 -9.21
CA LEU A 217 -9.26 -3.96 -8.05
C LEU A 217 -8.21 -3.73 -6.94
N LEU A 218 -6.93 -3.65 -7.30
CA LEU A 218 -5.86 -3.29 -6.35
C LEU A 218 -6.10 -1.91 -5.71
N GLY A 219 -6.63 -0.97 -6.49
CA GLY A 219 -7.06 0.34 -5.99
C GLY A 219 -8.17 0.23 -4.93
N ILE A 220 -9.23 -0.54 -5.21
CA ILE A 220 -10.33 -0.77 -4.27
C ILE A 220 -9.83 -1.48 -3.01
N MET A 221 -8.99 -2.50 -3.15
CA MET A 221 -8.42 -3.21 -1.99
C MET A 221 -7.56 -2.29 -1.11
N SER A 222 -6.75 -1.43 -1.73
CA SER A 222 -5.94 -0.43 -1.00
C SER A 222 -6.82 0.59 -0.27
N PHE A 223 -7.91 1.04 -0.91
CA PHE A 223 -8.87 1.95 -0.29
C PHE A 223 -9.56 1.31 0.93
N ILE A 224 -10.05 0.07 0.81
CA ILE A 224 -10.69 -0.66 1.91
C ILE A 224 -9.69 -0.91 3.04
N SER A 225 -8.45 -1.28 2.71
CA SER A 225 -7.39 -1.48 3.70
C SER A 225 -7.07 -0.20 4.46
N GLY A 226 -6.92 0.93 3.76
CA GLY A 226 -6.70 2.23 4.39
C GLY A 226 -7.88 2.67 5.26
N TRP A 227 -9.12 2.46 4.82
CA TRP A 227 -10.31 2.75 5.63
C TRP A 227 -10.40 1.85 6.87
N PHE A 228 -10.13 0.55 6.73
CA PHE A 228 -10.11 -0.39 7.85
C PHE A 228 -9.03 -0.02 8.87
N LEU A 229 -7.82 0.34 8.42
CA LEU A 229 -6.73 0.80 9.28
C LEU A 229 -7.16 2.04 10.09
N MET A 230 -7.76 3.03 9.42
CA MET A 230 -8.27 4.23 10.08
C MET A 230 -9.36 3.91 11.11
N PHE A 231 -10.32 3.05 10.76
CA PHE A 231 -11.38 2.63 11.67
C PHE A 231 -10.83 1.87 12.88
N PHE A 232 -9.88 0.97 12.65
CA PHE A 232 -9.21 0.21 13.71
C PHE A 232 -8.48 1.15 14.67
N ILE A 233 -7.67 2.06 14.16
CA ILE A 233 -6.96 3.03 15.00
C ILE A 233 -7.98 3.86 15.80
N TYR A 234 -8.99 4.43 15.15
CA TYR A 234 -10.03 5.22 15.82
C TYR A 234 -10.74 4.45 16.95
N ARG A 235 -11.07 3.17 16.73
CA ARG A 235 -11.80 2.37 17.72
C ARG A 235 -10.93 1.92 18.89
N PHE A 236 -9.65 1.63 18.68
CA PHE A 236 -8.78 1.04 19.71
C PHE A 236 -7.84 2.04 20.41
N THR A 237 -7.62 3.24 19.83
CA THR A 237 -6.82 4.31 20.49
C THR A 237 -7.66 5.29 21.30
N ARG A 238 -8.99 5.23 21.18
CA ARG A 238 -9.92 6.01 22.00
C ARG A 238 -10.37 5.14 23.20
N LYS A 239 -9.50 5.01 24.19
CA LYS A 239 -9.82 4.48 25.53
C LYS A 239 -9.38 5.48 26.58
#